data_AF-A0A951DYV6-F1
#
_entry.id   AF-A0A951DYV6-F1
#
_cell.length_a   1.000
_cell.length_b   1.000
_cell.length_c   1.000
_cell.angle_alpha   90.00
_cell.angle_beta   90.00
_cell.angle_gamma   90.00
#
_symmetry.space_group_name_H-M   'P 1'
#
loop_
_entity.id
_entity.type
_entity.pdbx_description
1 polymer ?
#
loop_
_entity_poly.entity_id
_entity_poly.type
_entity_poly.pdbx_seq_one_letter_code
_entity_poly.pdbx_strand_id
1 'polypeptide(L)'
;MHYDPFEVPDPKSWLALDEQERLDLTRDYHRRARIRVPNGAEELHALFHTVVETQIALGDATPAQRTAKRLMDEGLDRHEAIHAIGSVLAEHIHDLMTKPHPSGNRNPAYFAALENLTAESWRQSG
;
A
#
# COMPACT_ATOMS: atom_id res chain seq x y z
N MET A 1 8.57 8.49 15.82
CA MET A 1 7.53 9.18 15.04
C MET A 1 6.17 8.56 15.32
N HIS A 2 5.06 9.22 14.97
CA HIS A 2 3.71 8.62 15.02
C HIS A 2 3.26 8.33 13.59
N TYR A 3 2.68 7.16 13.34
CA TYR A 3 2.09 6.82 12.04
C TYR A 3 0.57 6.96 12.12
N ASP A 4 0.02 7.64 11.12
CA ASP A 4 -1.41 7.77 10.86
C ASP A 4 -1.61 7.62 9.32
N PRO A 5 -2.34 6.61 8.81
CA PRO A 5 -2.57 6.43 7.38
C PRO A 5 -3.40 7.55 6.76
N PHE A 6 -4.02 8.43 7.55
CA PHE A 6 -4.72 9.61 7.04
C PHE A 6 -3.79 10.81 6.82
N GLU A 7 -2.59 10.79 7.39
CA GLU A 7 -1.58 11.84 7.26
C GLU A 7 -0.38 11.34 6.45
N VAL A 8 0.23 12.21 5.64
CA VAL A 8 1.42 11.84 4.88
C VAL A 8 2.63 11.90 5.81
N PRO A 9 3.33 10.78 6.09
CA PRO A 9 4.55 10.83 6.88
C PRO A 9 5.64 11.59 6.12
N ASP A 10 6.54 12.26 6.84
CA ASP A 10 7.74 12.85 6.21
C ASP A 10 8.57 11.73 5.54
N PRO A 11 8.78 11.77 4.20
CA PRO A 11 9.42 10.66 3.50
C PRO A 11 10.83 10.37 3.99
N LYS A 12 11.61 11.40 4.37
CA LYS A 12 12.98 11.21 4.85
C LYS A 12 13.00 10.51 6.20
N SER A 13 12.12 10.93 7.11
CA SER A 13 11.99 10.31 8.44
C SER A 13 11.48 8.87 8.33
N TRP A 14 10.49 8.62 7.46
CA TRP A 14 9.97 7.27 7.21
C TRP A 14 11.06 6.34 6.64
N LEU A 15 11.79 6.80 5.62
CA LEU A 15 12.83 6.00 4.96
C LEU A 15 14.09 5.81 5.82
N ALA A 16 14.28 6.60 6.88
CA ALA A 16 15.38 6.44 7.84
C ALA A 16 15.15 5.30 8.86
N LEU A 17 13.90 4.89 9.07
CA LEU A 17 13.56 3.74 9.91
C LEU A 17 13.96 2.42 9.26
N ASP A 18 14.22 1.40 10.07
CA ASP A 18 14.29 0.03 9.56
C ASP A 18 12.90 -0.55 9.23
N GLU A 19 12.87 -1.69 8.54
CA GLU A 19 11.62 -2.31 8.09
C GLU A 19 10.71 -2.74 9.26
N GLN A 20 11.31 -3.23 10.35
CA GLN A 20 10.57 -3.68 11.53
C GLN A 20 9.97 -2.50 12.29
N GLU A 21 10.71 -1.39 12.41
CA GLU A 21 10.22 -0.15 13.02
C GLU A 21 9.02 0.41 12.27
N ARG A 22 9.05 0.42 10.92
CA ARG A 22 7.90 0.86 10.11
C ARG A 22 6.70 -0.07 10.32
N LEU A 23 6.93 -1.37 10.33
CA LEU A 23 5.89 -2.37 10.58
C LEU A 23 5.26 -2.19 11.97
N ASP A 24 6.06 -2.00 13.01
CA ASP A 24 5.57 -1.83 14.38
C ASP A 24 4.75 -0.54 14.53
N LEU A 25 5.17 0.57 13.91
CA LEU A 25 4.38 1.80 13.88
C LEU A 25 3.01 1.60 13.21
N THR A 26 2.98 0.91 12.08
CA THR A 26 1.74 0.57 11.38
C THR A 26 0.85 -0.32 12.23
N ARG A 27 1.40 -1.38 12.86
CA ARG A 27 0.67 -2.29 13.74
C ARG A 27 0.08 -1.55 14.95
N ASP A 28 0.87 -0.69 15.57
CA ASP A 28 0.44 0.11 16.71
C ASP A 28 -0.73 1.02 16.37
N TYR A 29 -0.74 1.62 15.18
CA TYR A 29 -1.91 2.38 14.70
C TYR A 29 -3.16 1.49 14.64
N HIS A 30 -3.10 0.34 13.95
CA HIS A 30 -4.24 -0.55 13.76
C HIS A 30 -4.81 -1.06 15.10
N ARG A 31 -3.94 -1.40 16.06
CA ARG A 31 -4.33 -1.79 17.42
C ARG A 31 -5.03 -0.67 18.16
N ARG A 32 -4.48 0.55 18.16
CA ARG A 32 -5.08 1.71 18.83
C ARG A 32 -6.41 2.13 18.21
N ALA A 33 -6.50 2.11 16.88
CA ALA A 33 -7.71 2.43 16.13
C ALA A 33 -8.76 1.31 16.18
N ARG A 34 -8.42 0.12 16.71
CA ARG A 34 -9.30 -1.06 16.82
C ARG A 34 -9.90 -1.46 15.47
N ILE A 35 -9.10 -1.36 14.41
CA ILE A 35 -9.51 -1.75 13.06
C ILE A 35 -9.82 -3.25 13.04
N ARG A 36 -11.03 -3.60 12.59
CA ARG A 36 -11.44 -5.00 12.47
C ARG A 36 -10.87 -5.58 11.19
N VAL A 37 -10.01 -6.57 11.33
CA VAL A 37 -9.48 -7.40 10.25
C VAL A 37 -9.84 -8.86 10.52
N PRO A 38 -9.84 -9.73 9.50
CA PRO A 38 -10.03 -11.17 9.70
C PRO A 38 -9.05 -11.71 10.76
N ASN A 39 -9.51 -12.69 11.56
CA ASN A 39 -8.69 -13.28 12.61
C ASN A 39 -7.36 -13.81 12.03
N GLY A 40 -6.25 -13.37 12.63
CA GLY A 40 -4.90 -13.75 12.20
C GLY A 40 -4.33 -12.96 11.02
N ALA A 41 -5.08 -12.01 10.43
CA ALA A 41 -4.63 -11.21 9.29
C ALA A 41 -4.05 -9.83 9.68
N GLU A 42 -3.99 -9.48 10.96
CA GLU A 42 -3.50 -8.17 11.44
C GLU A 42 -2.06 -7.88 10.99
N GLU A 43 -1.18 -8.87 11.16
CA GLU A 43 0.23 -8.74 10.77
C GLU A 43 0.36 -8.48 9.27
N LEU A 44 -0.38 -9.25 8.47
CA LEU A 44 -0.36 -9.14 7.02
C LEU A 44 -0.94 -7.79 6.56
N HIS A 45 -2.04 -7.34 7.17
CA HIS A 45 -2.64 -6.04 6.87
C HIS A 45 -1.65 -4.89 7.13
N ALA A 46 -0.98 -4.91 8.29
CA ALA A 46 0.01 -3.91 8.63
C ALA A 46 1.23 -3.98 7.70
N LEU A 47 1.66 -5.17 7.29
CA LEU A 47 2.73 -5.34 6.32
C LEU A 47 2.39 -4.70 4.97
N PHE A 48 1.19 -4.95 4.43
CA PHE A 48 0.73 -4.33 3.18
C PHE A 48 0.73 -2.81 3.27
N HIS A 49 0.21 -2.25 4.37
CA HIS A 49 0.28 -0.81 4.65
C HIS A 49 1.71 -0.29 4.62
N THR A 50 2.62 -0.94 5.35
CA THR A 50 4.03 -0.55 5.43
C THR A 50 4.72 -0.56 4.07
N VAL A 51 4.46 -1.59 3.25
CA VAL A 51 5.03 -1.68 1.90
C VAL A 51 4.50 -0.56 1.01
N VAL A 52 3.19 -0.31 1.00
CA VAL A 52 2.58 0.74 0.19
C VAL A 52 3.06 2.12 0.63
N GLU A 53 3.10 2.41 1.93
CA GLU A 53 3.60 3.67 2.48
C GLU A 53 5.07 3.88 2.10
N THR A 54 5.88 2.82 2.15
CA THR A 54 7.28 2.88 1.70
C THR A 54 7.37 3.18 0.20
N GLN A 55 6.54 2.57 -0.65
CA GLN A 55 6.50 2.88 -2.08
C GLN A 55 6.08 4.33 -2.37
N ILE A 56 5.15 4.88 -1.58
CA ILE A 56 4.75 6.29 -1.67
C ILE A 56 5.92 7.20 -1.24
N ALA A 57 6.60 6.88 -0.14
CA ALA A 57 7.74 7.65 0.37
C ALA A 57 8.94 7.65 -0.60
N LEU A 58 9.10 6.60 -1.40
CA LEU A 58 10.14 6.52 -2.44
C LEU A 58 9.92 7.46 -3.64
N GLY A 59 8.77 8.15 -3.72
CA GLY A 59 8.47 9.10 -4.79
C GLY A 59 8.50 8.45 -6.18
N ASP A 60 9.22 9.06 -7.11
CA ASP A 60 9.24 8.67 -8.54
C ASP A 60 9.87 7.30 -8.83
N ALA A 61 10.47 6.64 -7.83
CA ALA A 61 10.97 5.27 -8.00
C ALA A 61 9.85 4.26 -8.29
N THR A 62 8.60 4.57 -7.92
CA THR A 62 7.42 3.75 -8.21
C THR A 62 6.23 4.65 -8.60
N PRO A 63 5.15 4.10 -9.20
CA PRO A 63 3.92 4.86 -9.41
C PRO A 63 3.13 5.18 -8.15
N ALA A 64 3.45 4.57 -7.01
CA ALA A 64 2.57 4.58 -5.85
C ALA A 64 2.23 5.99 -5.35
N GLN A 65 3.19 6.91 -5.31
CA GLN A 65 2.95 8.29 -4.87
C GLN A 65 1.96 9.02 -5.79
N ARG A 66 2.18 8.98 -7.11
CA ARG A 66 1.30 9.64 -8.10
C ARG A 66 -0.07 8.97 -8.16
N THR A 67 -0.13 7.65 -8.04
CA THR A 67 -1.38 6.89 -7.96
C THR A 67 -2.17 7.27 -6.71
N ALA A 68 -1.55 7.27 -5.52
CA ALA A 68 -2.21 7.66 -4.27
C ALA A 68 -2.77 9.08 -4.35
N LYS A 69 -1.97 10.04 -4.86
CA LYS A 69 -2.42 11.41 -5.06
C LYS A 69 -3.64 11.47 -6.00
N ARG A 70 -3.58 10.80 -7.15
CA ARG A 70 -4.69 10.77 -8.11
C ARG A 70 -5.97 10.18 -7.48
N LEU A 71 -5.85 9.05 -6.79
CA LEU A 71 -6.98 8.40 -6.11
C LEU A 71 -7.63 9.30 -5.06
N MET A 72 -6.82 10.07 -4.33
CA MET A 72 -7.33 11.08 -3.39
C MET A 72 -8.01 12.25 -4.11
N ASP A 73 -7.46 12.73 -5.23
CA ASP A 73 -8.11 13.75 -6.07
C ASP A 73 -9.44 13.24 -6.68
N GLU A 74 -9.59 11.92 -6.88
CA GLU A 74 -10.82 11.22 -7.28
C GLU A 74 -11.79 10.92 -6.10
N GLY A 75 -11.46 11.41 -4.90
CA GLY A 75 -12.33 11.44 -3.74
C GLY A 75 -12.22 10.25 -2.78
N LEU A 76 -11.13 9.47 -2.84
CA LEU A 76 -10.79 8.54 -1.75
C LEU A 76 -10.09 9.29 -0.62
N ASP A 77 -10.28 8.84 0.62
CA ASP A 77 -9.35 9.24 1.67
C ASP A 77 -7.98 8.54 1.51
N ARG A 78 -6.97 8.99 2.24
CA ARG A 78 -5.62 8.44 2.12
C ARG A 78 -5.54 6.97 2.56
N HIS A 79 -6.31 6.59 3.58
CA HIS A 79 -6.36 5.21 4.06
C HIS A 79 -6.96 4.30 2.98
N GLU A 80 -8.06 4.72 2.34
CA GLU A 80 -8.66 4.04 1.20
C GLU A 80 -7.70 3.96 0.01
N ALA A 81 -6.95 5.03 -0.30
CA ALA A 81 -5.96 5.00 -1.38
C ALA A 81 -4.82 3.99 -1.09
N ILE A 82 -4.38 3.88 0.17
CA ILE A 82 -3.40 2.85 0.59
C ILE A 82 -4.00 1.45 0.43
N HIS A 83 -5.27 1.24 0.80
CA HIS A 83 -5.95 -0.05 0.60
C HIS A 83 -6.10 -0.40 -0.88
N ALA A 84 -6.47 0.56 -1.73
CA ALA A 84 -6.63 0.34 -3.17
C ALA A 84 -5.29 -0.02 -3.85
N ILE A 85 -4.18 0.61 -3.47
CA ILE A 85 -2.84 0.21 -3.94
C ILE A 85 -2.46 -1.17 -3.37
N GLY A 86 -2.79 -1.40 -2.10
CA GLY A 86 -2.55 -2.66 -1.40
C GLY A 86 -3.24 -3.86 -2.04
N SER A 87 -4.45 -3.70 -2.57
CA SER A 87 -5.17 -4.77 -3.28
C SER A 87 -4.46 -5.15 -4.58
N VAL A 88 -4.02 -4.18 -5.38
CA VAL A 88 -3.22 -4.42 -6.60
C VAL A 88 -1.90 -5.12 -6.26
N LEU A 89 -1.25 -4.73 -5.16
CA LEU A 89 -0.04 -5.41 -4.67
C LEU A 89 -0.33 -6.87 -4.26
N ALA A 90 -1.43 -7.12 -3.56
CA ALA A 90 -1.84 -8.46 -3.15
C ALA A 90 -2.14 -9.36 -4.36
N GLU A 91 -2.86 -8.84 -5.36
CA GLU A 91 -3.09 -9.54 -6.63
C GLU A 91 -1.78 -9.83 -7.36
N HIS A 92 -0.84 -8.88 -7.40
CA HIS A 92 0.46 -9.07 -8.01
C HIS A 92 1.26 -10.20 -7.33
N ILE A 93 1.31 -10.21 -6.00
CA ILE A 93 1.98 -11.27 -5.22
C ILE A 93 1.29 -12.61 -5.43
N HIS A 94 -0.04 -12.66 -5.36
CA HIS A 94 -0.81 -13.88 -5.61
C HIS A 94 -0.49 -14.45 -6.99
N ASP A 95 -0.47 -13.61 -8.03
CA ASP A 95 -0.13 -14.01 -9.38
C ASP A 95 1.29 -14.58 -9.45
N LEU A 96 2.28 -13.89 -8.87
CA LEU A 96 3.67 -14.37 -8.79
C LEU A 96 3.78 -15.76 -8.17
N MET A 97 2.96 -16.06 -7.16
CA MET A 97 2.99 -17.32 -6.42
C MET A 97 2.23 -18.46 -7.10
N THR A 98 1.21 -18.16 -7.91
CA THR A 98 0.24 -19.16 -8.40
C THR A 98 0.31 -19.43 -9.90
N LYS A 99 0.81 -18.49 -10.70
CA LYS A 99 0.85 -18.60 -12.16
C LYS A 99 2.26 -18.96 -12.66
N PRO A 100 2.41 -19.67 -13.79
CA PRO A 100 3.70 -19.78 -14.46
C PRO A 100 4.15 -18.42 -14.98
N HIS A 101 5.40 -18.05 -14.73
CA HIS A 101 5.96 -16.79 -15.21
C HIS A 101 7.21 -17.03 -16.07
N PRO A 102 7.34 -16.33 -17.21
CA PRO A 102 8.63 -16.18 -17.88
C PRO A 102 9.65 -15.57 -16.93
N SER A 103 10.92 -15.93 -17.10
CA SER A 103 12.01 -15.28 -16.37
C SER A 103 12.07 -13.77 -16.70
N GLY A 104 12.27 -12.94 -15.68
CA GLY A 104 12.42 -11.48 -15.84
C GLY A 104 11.75 -10.64 -14.77
N ASN A 105 11.94 -9.32 -14.86
CA ASN A 105 11.34 -8.35 -13.95
C ASN A 105 9.83 -8.24 -14.20
N ARG A 106 9.03 -8.43 -13.15
CA ARG A 106 7.56 -8.40 -13.21
C ARG A 106 6.96 -7.06 -12.73
N ASN A 107 7.78 -6.16 -12.21
CA ASN A 107 7.36 -4.84 -11.74
C ASN A 107 6.65 -3.98 -12.80
N PRO A 108 7.01 -4.01 -14.11
CA PRO A 108 6.29 -3.21 -15.10
C PRO A 108 4.79 -3.51 -15.19
N ALA A 109 4.38 -4.77 -15.00
CA ALA A 109 2.97 -5.15 -15.00
C ALA A 109 2.24 -4.61 -13.75
N TYR A 110 2.88 -4.71 -12.59
CA TYR A 110 2.38 -4.10 -11.35
C TYR A 110 2.25 -2.57 -11.50
N PHE A 111 3.26 -1.92 -12.08
CA PHE A 111 3.25 -0.47 -12.28
C PHE A 111 2.14 -0.01 -13.23
N ALA A 112 1.95 -0.72 -14.34
CA ALA A 112 0.83 -0.45 -15.25
C ALA A 112 -0.53 -0.63 -14.55
N ALA A 113 -0.68 -1.64 -13.68
CA ALA A 113 -1.89 -1.84 -12.91
C ALA A 113 -2.16 -0.66 -11.95
N LEU A 114 -1.13 -0.16 -11.25
CA LEU A 114 -1.25 1.05 -10.41
C LEU A 114 -1.62 2.29 -11.22
N GLU A 115 -1.12 2.42 -12.44
CA GLU A 115 -1.44 3.56 -13.30
C GLU A 115 -2.89 3.53 -13.80
N ASN A 116 -3.44 2.34 -14.04
CA ASN A 116 -4.82 2.13 -14.48
C ASN A 116 -5.84 2.10 -13.32
N LEU A 117 -5.40 1.96 -12.07
CA LEU A 117 -6.27 1.94 -10.90
C LEU A 117 -6.99 3.29 -10.71
N THR A 118 -8.31 3.26 -10.59
CA THR A 118 -9.14 4.44 -10.30
C THR A 118 -9.96 4.24 -9.03
N ALA A 119 -10.43 5.34 -8.43
CA ALA A 119 -11.34 5.32 -7.31
C ALA A 119 -12.67 4.66 -7.68
N GLU A 120 -13.12 4.83 -8.92
CA GLU A 120 -14.31 4.14 -9.44
C GLU A 120 -14.11 2.62 -9.45
N SER A 121 -13.03 2.13 -10.07
CA SER A 121 -12.73 0.69 -10.11
C SER A 121 -12.53 0.09 -8.72
N TRP A 122 -11.93 0.84 -7.79
CA TRP A 122 -11.79 0.43 -6.39
C TRP A 122 -13.14 0.26 -5.71
N ARG A 123 -14.04 1.25 -5.81
CA ARG A 123 -15.38 1.19 -5.20
C ARG A 123 -16.26 0.08 -5.78
N GLN A 124 -15.98 -0.36 -7.01
CA GLN A 124 -16.68 -1.50 -7.63
C GLN A 124 -16.12 -2.87 -7.22
N SER A 125 -14.96 -2.92 -6.56
CA SER A 125 -14.27 -4.16 -6.17
C SER A 125 -14.61 -4.67 -4.76
N GLY A 126 -15.30 -3.86 -3.95
CA GLY A 126 -15.78 -4.20 -2.60
C GLY A 126 -17.27 -4.45 -2.54
#